data_AF-A0A0H3GBZ3-F1
#
_entry.id   AF-A0A0H3GBZ3-F1
#
_cell.length_a   1.000
_cell.length_b   1.000
_cell.length_c   1.000
_cell.angle_alpha   90.00
_cell.angle_beta   90.00
_cell.angle_gamma   90.00
#
_symmetry.space_group_name_H-M   'P 1'
#
loop_
_entity.id
_entity.type
_entity.pdbx_description
1 polymer ?
#
loop_
_entity_poly.entity_id
_entity_poly.type
_entity_poly.pdbx_seq_one_letter_code
_entity_poly.pdbx_strand_id
1 'polypeptide(L)'
;MTQAGTRNLRKLVELQKLGCARHEAALAIANARKSALDEERAALIAMQDRRYDANALDIDPSLVIRRLETNAVEMQQVESRLELARKALLKEQRRVELLQDRLNDAQADRERRELASLIEEFVSRKTSDESQKRS
;
A
#
# COMPACT_ATOMS: atom_id res chain seq x y z
N MET A 1 -7.05 -3.14 -28.00
CA MET A 1 -5.85 -2.52 -27.39
C MET A 1 -4.58 -3.12 -27.98
N THR A 2 -3.53 -2.34 -28.17
CA THR A 2 -2.24 -2.80 -28.72
C THR A 2 -1.37 -3.47 -27.64
N GLN A 3 -0.47 -4.36 -28.04
CA GLN A 3 0.50 -5.02 -27.13
C GLN A 3 1.40 -4.01 -26.38
N ALA A 4 1.66 -2.85 -26.99
CA ALA A 4 2.35 -1.74 -26.34
C ALA A 4 1.54 -1.15 -25.18
N GLY A 5 0.22 -1.05 -25.31
CA GLY A 5 -0.69 -0.56 -24.27
C GLY A 5 -0.74 -1.46 -23.03
N THR A 6 -0.79 -2.79 -23.21
CA THR A 6 -0.78 -3.74 -22.09
C THR A 6 0.59 -3.81 -21.39
N ARG A 7 1.69 -3.70 -22.13
CA ARG A 7 3.04 -3.60 -21.55
C ARG A 7 3.20 -2.33 -20.71
N ASN A 8 2.65 -1.21 -21.16
CA ASN A 8 2.68 0.05 -20.41
C ASN A 8 1.82 -0.01 -19.14
N LEU A 9 0.64 -0.65 -19.21
CA LEU A 9 -0.19 -0.89 -18.02
C LEU A 9 0.54 -1.73 -16.97
N ARG A 10 1.22 -2.82 -17.36
CA ARG A 10 2.03 -3.63 -16.43
C ARG A 10 3.12 -2.80 -15.74
N LYS A 11 3.84 -1.96 -16.49
CA LYS A 11 4.86 -1.07 -15.91
C LYS A 11 4.25 -0.09 -14.91
N LEU A 12 3.08 0.47 -15.23
CA LEU A 12 2.38 1.38 -14.32
C LEU A 12 1.94 0.68 -13.04
N VAL A 13 1.43 -0.56 -13.12
CA VAL A 13 1.10 -1.37 -11.94
C VAL A 13 2.32 -1.56 -11.05
N GLU A 14 3.46 -1.97 -11.62
CA GLU A 14 4.68 -2.20 -10.84
C GLU A 14 5.22 -0.92 -10.17
N LEU A 15 5.15 0.22 -10.87
CA LEU A 15 5.51 1.52 -10.28
C LEU A 15 4.60 1.88 -9.09
N GLN A 16 3.30 1.64 -9.20
CA GLN A 16 2.37 1.96 -8.11
C GLN A 16 2.51 1.00 -6.93
N LYS A 17 2.83 -0.28 -7.16
CA LYS A 17 3.19 -1.22 -6.09
C LYS A 17 4.44 -0.77 -5.33
N LEU A 18 5.46 -0.28 -6.03
CA LEU A 18 6.64 0.31 -5.39
C LEU A 18 6.26 1.55 -4.54
N GLY A 19 5.33 2.37 -5.04
CA GLY A 19 4.72 3.45 -4.28
C GLY A 19 4.08 2.99 -2.98
N CYS A 20 3.27 1.92 -3.02
CA CYS A 20 2.67 1.30 -1.84
C CYS A 20 3.74 0.85 -0.84
N ALA A 21 4.75 0.10 -1.29
CA ALA A 21 5.83 -0.39 -0.42
C ALA A 21 6.58 0.76 0.28
N ARG A 22 6.78 1.89 -0.41
CA ARG A 22 7.37 3.09 0.19
C ARG A 22 6.48 3.69 1.29
N HIS A 23 5.16 3.75 1.07
CA HIS A 23 4.22 4.23 2.08
C HIS A 23 4.12 3.28 3.28
N GLU A 24 4.18 1.97 3.06
CA GLU A 24 4.24 0.95 4.12
C GLU A 24 5.51 1.07 4.96
N ALA A 25 6.67 1.28 4.32
CA ALA A 25 7.91 1.54 5.03
C ALA A 25 7.85 2.82 5.89
N ALA A 26 7.26 3.90 5.35
CA ALA A 26 7.06 5.13 6.11
C ALA A 26 6.12 4.92 7.31
N LEU A 27 5.07 4.12 7.16
CA LEU A 27 4.18 3.74 8.26
C LEU A 27 4.92 2.93 9.33
N ALA A 28 5.75 1.97 8.93
CA ALA A 28 6.54 1.17 9.87
C ALA A 28 7.47 2.05 10.71
N ILE A 29 8.19 2.98 10.08
CA ILE A 29 9.08 3.94 10.77
C ILE A 29 8.29 4.82 11.74
N ALA A 30 7.15 5.37 11.30
CA ALA A 30 6.35 6.23 12.16
C ALA A 30 5.71 5.47 13.33
N ASN A 31 5.27 4.22 13.13
CA ASN A 31 4.77 3.36 14.21
C ASN A 31 5.88 3.00 15.21
N ALA A 32 7.09 2.71 14.74
CA ALA A 32 8.23 2.48 15.63
C ALA A 32 8.54 3.71 16.48
N ARG A 33 8.48 4.92 15.89
CA ARG A 33 8.65 6.16 16.64
C ARG A 33 7.53 6.36 17.67
N LYS A 34 6.28 6.05 17.32
CA LYS A 34 5.15 6.09 18.25
C LYS A 34 5.38 5.16 19.44
N SER A 35 5.77 3.90 19.21
CA SER A 35 6.07 2.94 20.29
C SER A 35 7.15 3.46 21.24
N ALA A 36 8.25 4.01 20.69
CA ALA A 36 9.32 4.57 21.50
C ALA A 36 8.86 5.76 22.36
N LEU A 37 7.96 6.61 21.83
CA LEU A 37 7.38 7.71 22.61
C LEU A 37 6.41 7.21 23.69
N ASP A 38 5.63 6.17 23.42
CA ASP A 38 4.75 5.53 24.40
C ASP A 38 5.56 4.89 25.55
N GLU A 39 6.65 4.21 25.22
CA GLU A 39 7.60 3.63 26.19
C GLU A 39 8.26 4.71 27.06
N GLU A 40 8.72 5.79 26.44
CA GLU A 40 9.27 6.95 27.15
C GLU A 40 8.25 7.56 28.10
N ARG A 41 7.01 7.77 27.62
CA ARG A 41 5.93 8.33 28.43
C ARG A 41 5.65 7.45 29.65
N ALA A 42 5.56 6.13 29.46
CA ALA A 42 5.38 5.18 30.55
C ALA A 42 6.52 5.24 31.57
N ALA A 43 7.76 5.32 31.10
CA ALA A 43 8.93 5.46 31.97
C ALA A 43 8.90 6.77 32.78
N LEU A 44 8.56 7.90 32.15
CA LEU A 44 8.46 9.20 32.82
C LEU A 44 7.36 9.22 33.89
N ILE A 45 6.21 8.62 33.62
CA ILE A 45 5.12 8.46 34.60
C ILE A 45 5.60 7.58 35.76
N ALA A 46 6.22 6.43 35.48
CA ALA A 46 6.75 5.57 36.53
C ALA A 46 7.82 6.27 37.39
N MET A 47 8.64 7.14 36.80
CA MET A 47 9.61 7.96 37.54
C MET A 47 8.92 8.99 38.43
N GLN A 48 7.76 9.52 38.03
CA GLN A 48 6.97 10.41 38.86
C GLN A 48 6.33 9.67 40.04
N ASP A 49 5.79 8.48 39.81
CA ASP A 49 5.13 7.68 40.86
C ASP A 49 6.12 7.22 41.94
N ARG A 50 7.34 6.84 41.54
CA ARG A 50 8.41 6.41 42.44
C ARG A 50 8.98 7.52 43.32
N ARG A 51 8.59 8.79 43.15
CA ARG A 51 9.03 9.91 44.01
C ARG A 51 8.63 9.73 45.47
N TYR A 52 7.63 8.91 45.74
CA TYR A 52 7.17 8.59 47.09
C TYR A 52 7.89 7.38 47.70
N ASP A 53 8.80 6.74 46.96
CA ASP A 53 9.56 5.59 47.44
C ASP A 53 10.78 6.03 48.28
N ALA A 54 11.11 5.25 49.30
CA ALA A 54 12.21 5.54 50.24
C ALA A 54 13.61 5.63 49.59
N ASN A 55 13.78 5.12 48.37
CA ASN A 55 15.03 5.12 47.60
C ASN A 55 14.92 5.88 46.26
N ALA A 56 13.99 6.83 46.16
CA ALA A 56 13.79 7.60 44.94
C ALA A 56 15.03 8.44 44.58
N LEU A 57 15.38 8.47 43.29
CA LEU A 57 16.32 9.45 42.75
C LEU A 57 15.72 10.85 42.87
N ASP A 58 16.50 11.82 43.34
CA ASP A 58 16.08 13.22 43.41
C ASP A 58 16.11 13.85 42.01
N ILE A 59 15.00 13.70 41.28
CA ILE A 59 14.81 14.20 39.92
C ILE A 59 13.89 15.41 39.99
N ASP A 60 14.25 16.53 39.39
CA ASP A 60 13.38 17.71 39.35
C ASP A 60 12.00 17.39 38.71
N PRO A 61 10.87 17.58 39.42
CA PRO A 61 9.52 17.41 38.86
C PRO A 61 9.27 18.24 37.60
N SER A 62 9.80 19.46 37.56
CA SER A 62 9.60 20.37 36.43
C SER A 62 10.24 19.84 35.14
N LEU A 63 11.36 19.12 35.25
CA LEU A 63 12.05 18.51 34.12
C LEU A 63 11.26 17.33 33.55
N VAL A 64 10.66 16.50 34.41
CA VAL A 64 9.80 15.38 33.98
C VAL A 64 8.54 15.92 33.28
N ILE A 65 7.91 16.96 33.84
CA ILE A 65 6.74 17.60 33.24
C ILE A 65 7.07 18.17 31.85
N ARG A 66 8.16 18.94 31.71
CA ARG A 66 8.59 19.47 30.41
C ARG A 66 8.88 18.37 29.38
N ARG A 67 9.44 17.24 29.82
CA ARG A 67 9.70 16.12 28.93
C ARG A 67 8.41 15.43 28.49
N LEU A 68 7.43 15.28 29.39
CA LEU A 68 6.09 14.77 29.07
C LEU A 68 5.37 15.69 28.08
N GLU A 69 5.45 17.02 28.25
CA GLU A 69 4.89 17.99 27.31
C GLU A 69 5.53 17.86 25.92
N THR A 70 6.86 17.74 25.87
CA THR A 70 7.60 17.54 24.61
C THR A 70 7.19 16.23 23.93
N ASN A 71 7.13 15.14 24.70
CA ASN A 71 6.71 13.82 24.22
C ASN A 71 5.27 13.88 23.65
N ALA A 72 4.35 14.58 24.31
CA ALA A 72 2.97 14.75 23.83
C ALA A 72 2.90 15.50 22.49
N VAL A 73 3.67 16.58 22.33
CA VAL A 73 3.76 17.32 21.05
C VAL A 73 4.34 16.44 19.95
N GLU A 74 5.42 15.71 20.24
CA GLU A 74 6.02 14.77 19.29
C GLU A 74 5.06 13.65 18.90
N MET A 75 4.30 13.12 19.87
CA MET A 75 3.28 12.09 19.64
C MET A 75 2.21 12.59 18.65
N GLN A 76 1.67 13.79 18.88
CA GLN A 76 0.67 14.39 17.99
C GLN A 76 1.19 14.55 16.55
N GLN A 77 2.46 14.95 16.39
CA GLN A 77 3.09 15.07 15.07
C GLN A 77 3.23 13.70 14.40
N VAL A 78 3.62 12.66 15.14
CA VAL A 78 3.74 11.29 14.62
C VAL A 78 2.37 10.75 14.21
N GLU A 79 1.34 10.98 15.01
CA GLU A 79 -0.03 10.56 14.70
C GLU A 79 -0.58 11.23 13.44
N SER A 80 -0.35 12.53 13.28
CA SER A 80 -0.69 13.25 12.04
C SER A 80 0.02 12.64 10.82
N ARG A 81 1.31 12.33 10.93
CA ARG A 81 2.08 11.68 9.85
C ARG A 81 1.56 10.28 9.54
N LEU A 82 1.19 9.51 10.55
CA LEU A 82 0.58 8.18 10.38
C LEU A 82 -0.74 8.27 9.63
N GLU A 83 -1.62 9.21 9.99
CA GLU A 83 -2.88 9.43 9.29
C GLU A 83 -2.66 9.78 7.81
N LEU A 84 -1.76 10.70 7.52
CA LEU A 84 -1.42 11.10 6.15
C LEU A 84 -0.86 9.94 5.34
N ALA A 85 0.06 9.17 5.92
CA ALA A 85 0.65 8.01 5.27
C ALA A 85 -0.39 6.89 5.02
N ARG A 86 -1.32 6.65 5.95
CA ARG A 86 -2.44 5.71 5.76
C ARG A 86 -3.35 6.13 4.61
N LYS A 87 -3.75 7.42 4.58
CA LYS A 87 -4.57 7.98 3.50
C LYS A 87 -3.88 7.88 2.14
N ALA A 88 -2.56 8.13 2.09
CA ALA A 88 -1.78 8.01 0.87
C ALA A 88 -1.67 6.55 0.40
N LEU A 89 -1.40 5.61 1.32
CA LEU A 89 -1.33 4.18 1.00
C LEU A 89 -2.65 3.66 0.43
N LEU A 90 -3.79 4.00 1.06
CA LEU A 90 -5.11 3.58 0.58
C LEU A 90 -5.40 4.07 -0.85
N LYS A 91 -5.01 5.31 -1.17
CA LYS A 91 -5.17 5.87 -2.52
C LYS A 91 -4.32 5.12 -3.54
N GLU A 92 -3.09 4.79 -3.19
CA GLU A 92 -2.18 4.05 -4.08
C GLU A 92 -2.62 2.60 -4.27
N GLN A 93 -3.05 1.92 -3.20
CA GLN A 93 -3.63 0.57 -3.27
C GLN A 93 -4.86 0.55 -4.18
N ARG A 94 -5.78 1.50 -4.02
CA ARG A 94 -6.96 1.60 -4.89
C ARG A 94 -6.58 1.83 -6.36
N ARG A 95 -5.51 2.60 -6.60
CA ARG A 95 -5.01 2.84 -7.96
C ARG A 95 -4.39 1.57 -8.56
N VAL A 96 -3.69 0.77 -7.76
CA VAL A 96 -3.17 -0.55 -8.18
C VAL A 96 -4.32 -1.47 -8.57
N GLU A 97 -5.37 -1.58 -7.75
CA GLU A 97 -6.57 -2.39 -8.05
C GLU A 97 -7.17 -2.01 -9.42
N LEU A 98 -7.44 -0.72 -9.63
CA LEU A 98 -8.03 -0.25 -10.88
C LEU A 98 -7.14 -0.51 -12.11
N LEU A 99 -5.81 -0.38 -11.96
CA LEU A 99 -4.88 -0.68 -13.05
C LEU A 99 -4.80 -2.19 -13.32
N GLN A 100 -4.93 -3.01 -12.28
CA GLN A 100 -4.95 -4.47 -12.39
C GLN A 100 -6.25 -4.95 -13.07
N ASP A 101 -7.40 -4.39 -12.70
CA ASP A 101 -8.68 -4.69 -13.34
C ASP A 101 -8.63 -4.37 -14.83
N ARG A 102 -8.14 -3.17 -15.19
CA ARG A 102 -7.96 -2.76 -16.59
C ARG A 102 -7.00 -3.67 -17.35
N LEU A 103 -5.96 -4.18 -16.68
CA LEU A 103 -5.03 -5.11 -17.28
C LEU A 103 -5.68 -6.46 -17.54
N ASN A 104 -6.50 -6.94 -16.61
CA ASN A 104 -7.26 -8.19 -16.73
C ASN A 104 -8.29 -8.10 -17.85
N ASP A 105 -9.06 -7.00 -17.92
CA ASP A 105 -10.01 -6.75 -19.00
C ASP A 105 -9.34 -6.76 -20.37
N ALA A 106 -8.19 -6.09 -20.48
CA ALA A 106 -7.42 -6.04 -21.73
C ALA A 106 -6.87 -7.42 -22.15
N GLN A 107 -6.59 -8.31 -21.19
CA GLN A 107 -6.16 -9.68 -21.45
C GLN A 107 -7.35 -10.55 -21.88
N ALA A 108 -8.47 -10.48 -21.15
CA ALA A 108 -9.69 -11.21 -21.51
C ALA A 108 -10.22 -10.80 -22.91
N ASP A 109 -10.17 -9.51 -23.24
CA ASP A 109 -10.49 -9.01 -24.58
C ASP A 109 -9.60 -9.59 -25.68
N ARG A 110 -8.31 -9.78 -25.37
CA ARG A 110 -7.36 -10.35 -26.31
C ARG A 110 -7.65 -11.83 -26.53
N GLU A 111 -7.81 -12.59 -25.45
CA GLU A 111 -8.15 -14.00 -25.49
C GLU A 111 -9.47 -14.25 -26.26
N ARG A 112 -10.50 -13.42 -26.01
CA ARG A 112 -11.77 -13.48 -26.75
C ARG A 112 -11.58 -13.26 -28.26
N ARG A 113 -10.76 -12.29 -28.66
CA ARG A 113 -10.46 -12.04 -30.09
C ARG A 113 -9.67 -13.18 -30.72
N GLU A 114 -8.70 -13.74 -30.00
CA GLU A 114 -7.88 -14.87 -30.47
C GLU A 114 -8.77 -16.12 -30.66
N LEU A 115 -9.68 -16.41 -29.72
CA LEU A 115 -10.65 -17.50 -29.84
C LEU A 115 -11.63 -17.30 -31.00
N ALA A 116 -12.17 -16.09 -31.17
CA ALA A 116 -13.07 -15.77 -32.29
C ALA A 116 -12.36 -15.98 -33.65
N SER A 117 -11.11 -15.52 -33.78
CA SER A 117 -10.30 -15.73 -34.98
C SER A 117 -10.08 -17.21 -35.28
N LEU A 118 -9.84 -18.04 -34.26
CA LEU A 118 -9.67 -19.49 -34.44
C LEU A 118 -10.96 -20.16 -34.92
N ILE A 119 -12.10 -19.74 -34.38
CA ILE A 119 -13.43 -20.23 -34.79
C ILE A 119 -13.72 -19.82 -36.24
N GLU A 120 -13.49 -18.56 -36.60
CA GLU A 120 -13.66 -18.07 -37.98
C GLU A 120 -12.79 -18.84 -38.97
N GLU A 121 -11.54 -19.11 -38.61
CA GLU A 121 -10.64 -19.92 -39.43
C GLU A 121 -11.15 -21.36 -39.60
N PHE A 122 -11.62 -21.98 -38.51
CA PHE A 122 -12.17 -23.33 -38.54
C PHE A 122 -13.44 -23.44 -39.39
N VAL A 123 -14.37 -22.50 -39.23
CA VAL A 123 -15.61 -22.43 -40.02
C VAL A 123 -15.27 -22.22 -41.50
N SER A 124 -14.35 -21.30 -41.81
CA SER A 124 -13.93 -21.04 -43.19
C SER A 124 -13.38 -22.31 -43.84
N ARG A 125 -12.44 -23.00 -43.19
CA ARG A 125 -11.86 -24.26 -43.69
C ARG A 125 -12.94 -25.34 -43.93
N LYS A 126 -13.86 -25.52 -42.99
CA LYS A 126 -14.95 -26.52 -43.12
C LYS A 126 -15.88 -26.21 -44.30
N THR A 127 -16.25 -24.94 -44.48
CA THR A 127 -17.12 -24.52 -45.60
C THR A 127 -16.42 -24.64 -46.96
N SER A 128 -15.11 -24.38 -47.03
CA SER A 128 -14.31 -24.57 -48.23
C SER A 128 -14.20 -26.06 -48.62
N ASP A 129 -13.96 -26.95 -47.65
CA ASP A 129 -13.91 -28.41 -47.89
C ASP A 129 -15.26 -28.98 -48.36
N GLU A 130 -16.37 -28.52 -47.77
CA GLU A 130 -17.72 -28.93 -48.21
C GLU A 130 -18.06 -28.42 -49.62
N SER A 131 -17.53 -27.26 -50.01
CA SER A 131 -17.72 -26.70 -51.35
C SER A 131 -16.93 -27.49 -52.40
N GLN A 132 -15.71 -27.93 -52.08
CA GLN A 132 -14.88 -28.76 -52.97
C GLN A 132 -15.43 -30.18 -53.17
N LYS A 133 -16.07 -30.78 -52.15
CA LYS A 133 -16.70 -32.11 -52.29
C LYS A 133 -17.98 -32.13 -53.11
N ARG A 134 -18.55 -30.97 -53.44
CA ARG A 134 -19.79 -30.81 -54.20
C ARG A 134 -19.58 -30.35 -55.65
N SER A 135 -18.35 -30.04 -56.05
CA SER A 135 -17.93 -29.89 -57.46
C SER A 135 -17.33 -31.18 -57.97
#